data_AF-A0A2N6B9Y5-F1
#
_entry.id   AF-A0A2N6B9Y5-F1
#
_cell.length_a   1.000
_cell.length_b   1.000
_cell.length_c   1.000
_cell.angle_alpha   90.00
_cell.angle_beta   90.00
_cell.angle_gamma   90.00
#
_symmetry.space_group_name_H-M   'P 1'
#
loop_
_entity.id
_entity.type
_entity.pdbx_description
1 polymer ?
#
loop_
_entity_poly.entity_id
_entity_poly.type
_entity_poly.pdbx_seq_one_letter_code
_entity_poly.pdbx_strand_id
1 'polypeptide(L)'
;MPGGEGKIRYPARFLFILFSLLLLISGGAWAKDISGLIKAAAADPVAAESLKMEIAKMRLEGAYSDITPLAMTIVDAAKTYRNPGAAKRLLEVAQIAAPGEQRVHWASAVAAFRNMELSEGFRSAWLTIKAFVSDPWVSVSVPLKIAMLLCGAGLITTLVILIVSLPYHLPRLMHDLGDLFPKHLRNVTPYGFLLLIAAALFATGTGPLVIFIVLPSLLIAFYLPKRILAVLSVSLVLALLSFNYLHISARLVNAPGERAFTLYRIYKGDYGPKVKSLVEKNFGKGEYASSLSRSLLKRRDGDLSGAIEELRGAVKYKDDGTTYIFLGNALFEAGNRDGAIKLFRIAVEKRPDDWVAWYNLSLANTAVLNVDEGQRAMNVAEEVDGSALRAYESSLPNFGGEVRMASPEFPAELIREQLMIPVEKPEWVETIWTLLVSTNPFVRPEYLTLFVALFMLISFFVKRSSLSIRCVSCGIVKCPRCDSKGKDPSSCSTCWQLSGEGSLDRTKRNAALEAKRGWASRKASAAKVGAIFFPGWAVYGYEGDGFLNLLLGLIWSLSLAWLLLTLLVPLPLLPWKQSAYPVVSLAIVIGCHLISTMRRGHL
;
A
#
# COMPACT_ATOMS: atom_id res chain seq x y z
N MET A 1 -24.68 22.41 25.06
CA MET A 1 -24.10 23.71 24.66
C MET A 1 -24.52 24.75 25.68
N PRO A 2 -23.74 25.81 25.95
CA PRO A 2 -22.52 26.28 25.27
C PRO A 2 -21.26 25.96 26.10
N GLY A 3 -20.01 25.97 25.62
CA GLY A 3 -19.39 26.68 24.51
C GLY A 3 -18.19 27.43 25.08
N GLY A 4 -16.96 26.97 24.82
CA GLY A 4 -15.73 27.61 25.30
C GLY A 4 -14.49 26.93 24.73
N GLU A 5 -13.82 27.64 23.82
CA GLU A 5 -12.72 27.19 22.97
C GLU A 5 -11.46 26.77 23.76
N GLY A 6 -11.11 25.49 23.71
CA GLY A 6 -9.82 24.98 24.20
C GLY A 6 -8.80 24.84 23.06
N LYS A 7 -8.11 25.91 22.71
CA LYS A 7 -6.86 25.84 21.92
C LYS A 7 -5.82 25.06 22.74
N ILE A 8 -5.61 23.78 22.41
CA ILE A 8 -4.50 22.99 22.97
C ILE A 8 -3.20 23.52 22.34
N ARG A 9 -2.56 24.48 23.02
CA ARG A 9 -1.14 24.80 22.82
C ARG A 9 -0.33 23.65 23.42
N TYR A 10 0.30 22.83 22.59
CA TYR A 10 1.34 21.92 23.05
C TYR A 10 2.52 22.74 23.57
N PRO A 11 2.93 22.62 24.84
CA PRO A 11 4.17 23.26 25.28
C PRO A 11 5.35 22.48 24.68
N ALA A 12 6.28 23.21 24.09
CA ALA A 12 7.54 22.74 23.49
C ALA A 12 8.53 22.07 24.50
N ARG A 13 8.03 21.55 25.62
CA ARG A 13 8.82 20.90 26.70
C ARG A 13 8.62 19.38 26.79
N PHE A 14 7.73 18.79 25.99
CA PHE A 14 7.51 17.32 25.99
C PHE A 14 8.51 16.53 25.13
N LEU A 15 9.22 17.19 24.21
CA LEU A 15 10.28 16.58 23.38
C LEU A 15 11.64 16.46 24.09
N PHE A 16 11.82 17.13 25.23
CA PHE A 16 13.08 17.09 25.98
C PHE A 16 13.13 15.92 26.98
N ILE A 17 11.99 15.57 27.60
CA ILE A 17 11.93 14.58 28.68
C ILE A 17 12.01 13.13 28.15
N LEU A 18 11.58 12.87 26.91
CA LEU A 18 11.76 11.54 26.28
C LEU A 18 13.20 11.28 25.80
N PHE A 19 13.99 12.34 25.61
CA PHE A 19 15.39 12.25 25.19
C PHE A 19 16.34 12.10 26.39
N SER A 20 15.99 12.67 27.54
CA SER A 20 16.78 12.58 28.79
C SER A 20 16.75 11.18 29.45
N LEU A 21 15.74 10.35 29.15
CA LEU A 21 15.64 8.99 29.72
C LEU A 21 16.37 7.91 28.90
N LEU A 22 16.81 8.22 27.68
CA LEU A 22 17.69 7.36 26.87
C LEU A 22 19.19 7.55 27.19
N LEU A 23 19.53 8.51 28.05
CA LEU A 23 20.92 8.90 28.37
C LEU A 23 21.47 8.30 29.68
N LEU A 24 20.71 7.50 30.41
CA LEU A 24 21.10 7.03 31.75
C LEU A 24 21.64 5.60 31.84
N ILE A 25 21.73 4.84 30.74
CA ILE A 25 22.20 3.44 30.80
C ILE A 25 23.00 3.05 29.54
N SER A 26 24.22 3.57 29.39
CA SER A 26 25.37 2.90 28.74
C SER A 26 26.53 3.90 28.59
N GLY A 27 27.68 3.62 29.22
CA GLY A 27 28.85 4.49 29.28
C GLY A 27 29.63 4.60 27.97
N GLY A 28 29.18 5.47 27.07
CA GLY A 28 29.96 6.01 25.97
C GLY A 28 30.03 7.54 26.07
N ALA A 29 31.18 8.13 25.76
CA ALA A 29 31.46 9.58 25.89
C ALA A 29 30.53 10.51 25.07
N TRP A 30 29.63 9.97 24.24
CA TRP A 30 28.73 10.67 23.32
C TRP A 30 27.33 11.01 23.89
N ALA A 31 27.06 10.61 25.13
CA ALA A 31 25.91 11.12 25.89
C ALA A 31 26.00 12.65 26.16
N LYS A 32 27.14 13.28 25.83
CA LYS A 32 27.36 14.73 25.87
C LYS A 32 26.98 15.37 24.52
N ASP A 33 25.77 15.93 24.47
CA ASP A 33 25.26 16.91 23.48
C ASP A 33 25.41 16.56 21.98
N ILE A 34 24.63 15.58 21.48
CA ILE A 34 24.41 15.34 20.04
C ILE A 34 24.04 16.62 19.29
N SER A 35 23.29 17.54 19.92
CA SER A 35 22.91 18.80 19.29
C SER A 35 24.13 19.71 19.07
N GLY A 36 25.07 19.72 20.01
CA GLY A 36 26.35 20.40 19.92
C GLY A 36 27.22 19.84 18.79
N LEU A 37 27.27 18.52 18.65
CA LEU A 37 27.98 17.83 17.57
C LEU A 37 27.37 18.14 16.19
N ILE A 38 26.05 18.14 16.08
CA ILE A 38 25.34 18.55 14.85
C ILE A 38 25.65 20.01 14.51
N LYS A 39 25.64 20.91 15.51
CA LYS A 39 25.97 22.32 15.30
C LYS A 39 27.42 22.49 14.83
N ALA A 40 28.36 21.75 15.42
CA ALA A 40 29.76 21.76 15.02
C ALA A 40 29.93 21.26 13.57
N ALA A 41 29.32 20.12 13.23
CA ALA A 41 29.35 19.56 11.87
C ALA A 41 28.71 20.51 10.82
N ALA A 42 27.67 21.24 11.20
CA ALA A 42 27.09 22.26 10.32
C ALA A 42 28.06 23.43 10.08
N ALA A 43 28.81 23.83 11.09
CA ALA A 43 29.74 24.96 11.04
C ALA A 43 31.06 24.64 10.34
N ASP A 44 31.62 23.45 10.57
CA ASP A 44 32.99 23.09 10.19
C ASP A 44 33.03 21.73 9.44
N PRO A 45 33.61 21.68 8.22
CA PRO A 45 33.84 20.43 7.50
C PRO A 45 34.63 19.37 8.28
N VAL A 46 35.62 19.77 9.10
CA VAL A 46 36.43 18.80 9.87
C VAL A 46 35.58 18.14 10.94
N ALA A 47 34.76 18.92 11.65
CA ALA A 47 33.78 18.39 12.59
C ALA A 47 32.75 17.47 11.92
N ALA A 48 32.34 17.76 10.68
CA ALA A 48 31.43 16.90 9.92
C ALA A 48 32.07 15.55 9.57
N GLU A 49 33.32 15.53 9.11
CA GLU A 49 34.05 14.28 8.83
C GLU A 49 34.30 13.46 10.10
N SER A 50 34.64 14.11 11.21
CA SER A 50 34.76 13.46 12.52
C SER A 50 33.44 12.79 12.95
N LEU A 51 32.31 13.48 12.75
CA LEU A 51 30.98 12.94 13.04
C LEU A 51 30.60 11.77 12.12
N LYS A 52 30.93 11.83 10.82
CA LYS A 52 30.74 10.72 9.88
C LYS A 52 31.51 9.48 10.34
N MET A 53 32.78 9.65 10.72
CA MET A 53 33.65 8.57 11.19
C MET A 53 33.08 7.89 12.43
N GLU A 54 32.64 8.66 13.43
CA GLU A 54 32.06 8.06 14.63
C GLU A 54 30.76 7.31 14.34
N ILE A 55 29.89 7.89 13.50
CA ILE A 55 28.63 7.23 13.13
C ILE A 55 28.90 5.91 12.41
N ALA A 56 29.86 5.88 11.49
CA ALA A 56 30.26 4.66 10.82
C ALA A 56 30.85 3.62 11.80
N LYS A 57 31.66 4.06 12.77
CA LYS A 57 32.15 3.19 13.86
C LYS A 57 31.00 2.56 14.66
N MET A 58 30.05 3.40 15.09
CA MET A 58 28.87 2.94 15.83
C MET A 58 28.05 1.93 15.02
N ARG A 59 27.91 2.13 13.70
CA ARG A 59 27.19 1.19 12.83
C ARG A 59 27.83 -0.19 12.82
N LEU A 60 29.15 -0.28 12.77
CA LEU A 60 29.88 -1.54 12.77
C LEU A 60 29.81 -2.24 14.13
N GLU A 61 30.09 -1.52 15.22
CA GLU A 61 30.11 -2.06 16.59
C GLU A 61 28.71 -2.53 17.03
N GLY A 62 27.67 -1.75 16.72
CA GLY A 62 26.30 -2.07 17.09
C GLY A 62 25.54 -2.92 16.07
N ALA A 63 26.19 -3.34 14.97
CA ALA A 63 25.57 -4.03 13.84
C ALA A 63 24.27 -3.33 13.38
N TYR A 64 24.38 -2.04 13.08
CA TYR A 64 23.27 -1.24 12.56
C TYR A 64 23.32 -1.21 11.04
N SER A 65 22.25 -1.69 10.39
CA SER A 65 22.01 -1.39 8.97
C SER A 65 21.81 0.11 8.79
N ASP A 66 20.82 0.68 9.50
CA ASP A 66 20.56 2.11 9.59
C ASP A 66 20.50 2.54 11.07
N ILE A 67 20.88 3.79 11.39
CA ILE A 67 20.58 4.48 12.65
C ILE A 67 19.54 5.57 12.35
N THR A 68 18.34 5.11 11.96
CA THR A 68 17.27 5.98 11.44
C THR A 68 16.88 7.11 12.39
N PRO A 69 16.74 6.91 13.72
CA PRO A 69 16.40 8.00 14.64
C PRO A 69 17.41 9.15 14.62
N LEU A 70 18.71 8.83 14.59
CA LEU A 70 19.79 9.80 14.51
C LEU A 70 19.78 10.52 13.16
N ALA A 71 19.70 9.77 12.06
CA ALA A 71 19.62 10.33 10.72
C ALA A 71 18.44 11.31 10.58
N MET A 72 17.29 10.97 11.15
CA MET A 72 16.11 11.85 11.13
C MET A 72 16.29 13.13 11.94
N THR A 73 16.98 13.06 13.07
CA THR A 73 17.33 14.25 13.87
C THR A 73 18.28 15.16 13.08
N ILE A 74 19.24 14.59 12.38
CA ILE A 74 20.17 15.33 11.52
C ILE A 74 19.45 15.95 10.32
N VAL A 75 18.55 15.21 9.66
CA VAL A 75 17.72 15.72 8.55
C VAL A 75 16.84 16.88 9.01
N ASP A 76 16.22 16.78 10.18
CA ASP A 76 15.40 17.85 10.71
C ASP A 76 16.24 19.08 11.12
N ALA A 77 17.43 18.88 11.67
CA ALA A 77 18.39 19.96 11.91
C ALA A 77 18.82 20.62 10.59
N ALA A 78 19.15 19.86 9.55
CA ALA A 78 19.57 20.37 8.25
C ALA A 78 18.53 21.32 7.63
N LYS A 79 17.22 21.05 7.81
CA LYS A 79 16.13 21.92 7.33
C LYS A 79 16.12 23.31 7.98
N THR A 80 16.73 23.46 9.16
CA THR A 80 16.77 24.76 9.88
C THR A 80 17.88 25.67 9.39
N TYR A 81 18.92 25.12 8.74
CA TYR A 81 20.03 25.90 8.22
C TYR A 81 19.69 26.53 6.86
N ARG A 82 19.83 27.86 6.78
CA ARG A 82 19.67 28.60 5.51
C ARG A 82 20.88 28.48 4.59
N ASN A 83 22.07 28.23 5.14
CA ASN A 83 23.29 28.06 4.38
C ASN A 83 23.25 26.69 3.66
N PRO A 84 23.31 26.65 2.31
CA PRO A 84 23.22 25.41 1.55
C PRO A 84 24.39 24.45 1.84
N GLY A 85 25.59 24.95 2.11
CA GLY A 85 26.75 24.13 2.43
C GLY A 85 26.63 23.44 3.79
N ALA A 86 26.10 24.14 4.80
CA ALA A 86 25.85 23.56 6.12
C ALA A 86 24.76 22.47 6.06
N ALA A 87 23.67 22.75 5.35
CA ALA A 87 22.61 21.77 5.14
C ALA A 87 23.11 20.53 4.37
N LYS A 88 23.91 20.72 3.32
CA LYS A 88 24.49 19.62 2.53
C LYS A 88 25.41 18.74 3.38
N ARG A 89 26.33 19.33 4.17
CA ARG A 89 27.20 18.57 5.09
C ARG A 89 26.38 17.71 6.06
N LEU A 90 25.34 18.27 6.68
CA LEU A 90 24.48 17.51 7.58
C LEU A 90 23.74 16.38 6.85
N LEU A 91 23.28 16.60 5.63
CA LEU A 91 22.61 15.55 4.85
C LEU A 91 23.58 14.42 4.48
N GLU A 92 24.84 14.72 4.17
CA GLU A 92 25.88 13.70 3.99
C GLU A 92 26.13 12.90 5.28
N VAL A 93 26.19 13.56 6.44
CA VAL A 93 26.28 12.87 7.74
C VAL A 93 25.06 11.96 7.95
N ALA A 94 23.86 12.43 7.61
CA ALA A 94 22.64 11.62 7.71
C ALA A 94 22.66 10.40 6.77
N GLN A 95 23.27 10.52 5.58
CA GLN A 95 23.43 9.40 4.63
C GLN A 95 24.36 8.33 5.20
N ILE A 96 25.40 8.70 5.94
CA ILE A 96 26.26 7.73 6.65
C ILE A 96 25.49 7.06 7.79
N ALA A 97 24.64 7.81 8.50
CA ALA A 97 23.83 7.28 9.60
C ALA A 97 22.76 6.29 9.13
N ALA A 98 22.07 6.57 8.03
CA ALA A 98 21.02 5.70 7.52
C ALA A 98 21.00 5.69 5.98
N PRO A 99 21.93 4.95 5.33
CA PRO A 99 22.01 4.88 3.87
C PRO A 99 20.79 4.20 3.23
N GLY A 100 20.10 3.31 3.96
CA GLY A 100 18.87 2.66 3.52
C GLY A 100 17.61 3.50 3.74
N GLU A 101 17.72 4.67 4.37
CA GLU A 101 16.57 5.49 4.70
C GLU A 101 16.23 6.49 3.60
N GLN A 102 15.18 6.17 2.85
CA GLN A 102 14.73 6.94 1.70
C GLN A 102 14.36 8.41 2.03
N ARG A 103 14.02 8.75 3.30
CA ARG A 103 13.81 10.14 3.76
C ARG A 103 15.06 11.00 3.66
N VAL A 104 16.21 10.40 3.94
CA VAL A 104 17.51 11.09 3.91
C VAL A 104 17.84 11.47 2.47
N HIS A 105 17.66 10.52 1.54
CA HIS A 105 17.84 10.75 0.11
C HIS A 105 16.84 11.76 -0.45
N TRP A 106 15.58 11.72 0.00
CA TRP A 106 14.58 12.71 -0.42
C TRP A 106 14.96 14.12 0.05
N ALA A 107 15.40 14.29 1.29
CA ALA A 107 15.87 15.56 1.81
C ALA A 107 17.10 16.07 1.04
N SER A 108 18.01 15.17 0.67
CA SER A 108 19.18 15.46 -0.16
C SER A 108 18.78 15.92 -1.57
N ALA A 109 17.82 15.24 -2.21
CA ALA A 109 17.30 15.62 -3.51
C ALA A 109 16.64 17.00 -3.49
N VAL A 110 15.78 17.26 -2.50
CA VAL A 110 15.12 18.56 -2.34
C VAL A 110 16.13 19.68 -2.11
N ALA A 111 17.16 19.45 -1.29
CA ALA A 111 18.22 20.43 -1.06
C ALA A 111 19.04 20.71 -2.34
N ALA A 112 19.40 19.66 -3.08
CA ALA A 112 20.15 19.78 -4.33
C ALA A 112 19.35 20.54 -5.41
N PHE A 113 18.07 20.19 -5.62
CA PHE A 113 17.21 20.91 -6.57
C PHE A 113 17.02 22.38 -6.18
N ARG A 114 16.86 22.69 -4.89
CA ARG A 114 16.77 24.07 -4.40
C ARG A 114 18.04 24.88 -4.70
N ASN A 115 19.19 24.22 -4.74
CA ASN A 115 20.49 24.84 -5.04
C ASN A 115 20.87 24.75 -6.52
N MET A 116 19.96 24.32 -7.40
CA MET A 116 20.21 24.11 -8.84
C MET A 116 21.29 23.06 -9.16
N GLU A 117 21.62 22.17 -8.23
CA GLU A 117 22.52 21.03 -8.44
C GLU A 117 21.75 19.85 -9.08
N LEU A 118 21.44 19.95 -10.38
CA LEU A 118 20.54 19.00 -11.06
C LEU A 118 21.04 17.55 -11.04
N SER A 119 22.32 17.32 -11.32
CA SER A 119 22.90 15.96 -11.34
C SER A 119 22.76 15.27 -9.99
N GLU A 120 23.11 15.96 -8.91
CA GLU A 120 22.99 15.47 -7.54
C GLU A 120 21.53 15.30 -7.12
N GLY A 121 20.66 16.23 -7.54
CA GLY A 121 19.22 16.13 -7.32
C GLY A 121 18.62 14.87 -7.94
N PHE A 122 18.94 14.57 -9.20
CA PHE A 122 18.48 13.35 -9.85
C PHE A 122 19.10 12.09 -9.24
N ARG A 123 20.40 12.10 -8.89
CA ARG A 123 21.07 10.98 -8.21
C ARG A 123 20.40 10.66 -6.89
N SER A 124 20.18 11.66 -6.04
CA SER A 124 19.50 11.52 -4.75
C SER A 124 18.01 11.12 -4.90
N ALA A 125 17.33 11.61 -5.94
CA ALA A 125 15.95 11.19 -6.24
C ALA A 125 15.90 9.70 -6.65
N TRP A 126 16.85 9.24 -7.45
CA TRP A 126 16.97 7.82 -7.80
C TRP A 126 17.26 6.95 -6.58
N LEU A 127 18.20 7.37 -5.71
CA LEU A 127 18.48 6.69 -4.44
C LEU A 127 17.25 6.63 -3.53
N THR A 128 16.41 7.66 -3.54
CA THR A 128 15.13 7.67 -2.80
C THR A 128 14.21 6.54 -3.30
N ILE A 129 14.05 6.40 -4.61
CA ILE A 129 13.21 5.35 -5.21
C ILE A 129 13.80 3.97 -4.91
N LYS A 130 15.13 3.80 -5.09
CA LYS A 130 15.82 2.55 -4.81
C LYS A 130 15.61 2.12 -3.35
N ALA A 131 15.88 3.02 -2.40
CA ALA A 131 15.70 2.77 -0.97
C ALA A 131 14.23 2.49 -0.61
N PHE A 132 13.28 3.21 -1.22
CA PHE A 132 11.84 2.98 -1.01
C PHE A 132 11.39 1.59 -1.45
N VAL A 133 11.84 1.13 -2.62
CA VAL A 133 11.46 -0.18 -3.16
C VAL A 133 12.19 -1.32 -2.44
N SER A 134 13.43 -1.10 -2.00
CA SER A 134 14.20 -2.10 -1.25
C SER A 134 13.81 -2.21 0.22
N ASP A 135 13.14 -1.21 0.79
CA ASP A 135 12.74 -1.24 2.20
C ASP A 135 11.80 -2.44 2.49
N PRO A 136 12.14 -3.35 3.42
CA PRO A 136 11.41 -4.59 3.63
C PRO A 136 9.96 -4.38 4.09
N TRP A 137 9.69 -3.29 4.81
CA TRP A 137 8.34 -2.98 5.29
C TRP A 137 7.53 -2.27 4.23
N VAL A 138 8.13 -1.32 3.51
CA VAL A 138 7.46 -0.58 2.44
C VAL A 138 7.10 -1.50 1.27
N SER A 139 8.02 -2.36 0.85
CA SER A 139 7.83 -3.30 -0.26
C SER A 139 6.64 -4.25 -0.07
N VAL A 140 6.26 -4.56 1.17
CA VAL A 140 5.07 -5.38 1.47
C VAL A 140 3.84 -4.52 1.76
N SER A 141 3.99 -3.48 2.58
CA SER A 141 2.84 -2.70 3.06
C SER A 141 2.23 -1.80 1.99
N VAL A 142 3.02 -1.25 1.06
CA VAL A 142 2.52 -0.33 0.02
C VAL A 142 1.67 -1.03 -1.04
N PRO A 143 2.10 -2.14 -1.66
CA PRO A 143 1.27 -2.88 -2.62
C PRO A 143 -0.07 -3.31 -2.01
N LEU A 144 -0.06 -3.74 -0.75
CA LEU A 144 -1.28 -4.12 -0.05
C LEU A 144 -2.22 -2.94 0.15
N LYS A 145 -1.70 -1.77 0.56
CA LYS A 145 -2.50 -0.54 0.67
C LYS A 145 -3.05 -0.07 -0.68
N ILE A 146 -2.26 -0.18 -1.75
CA ILE A 146 -2.71 0.12 -3.12
C ILE A 146 -3.83 -0.84 -3.52
N ALA A 147 -3.68 -2.14 -3.25
CA ALA A 147 -4.72 -3.12 -3.55
C ALA A 147 -6.01 -2.83 -2.78
N MET A 148 -5.93 -2.51 -1.48
CA MET A 148 -7.08 -2.09 -0.68
C MET A 148 -7.75 -0.83 -1.24
N LEU A 149 -6.95 0.15 -1.68
CA LEU A 149 -7.46 1.37 -2.31
C LEU A 149 -8.21 1.07 -3.61
N LEU A 150 -7.63 0.23 -4.47
CA LEU A 150 -8.26 -0.20 -5.73
C LEU A 150 -9.56 -0.97 -5.48
N CYS A 151 -9.58 -1.84 -4.47
CA CYS A 151 -10.77 -2.58 -4.06
C CYS A 151 -11.88 -1.64 -3.55
N GLY A 152 -11.54 -0.67 -2.70
CA GLY A 152 -12.48 0.36 -2.22
C GLY A 152 -13.03 1.21 -3.37
N ALA A 153 -12.16 1.64 -4.29
CA ALA A 153 -12.58 2.37 -5.48
C ALA A 153 -13.47 1.53 -6.42
N GLY A 154 -13.18 0.23 -6.53
CA GLY A 154 -14.00 -0.74 -7.25
C GLY A 154 -15.41 -0.85 -6.65
N LEU A 155 -15.52 -0.93 -5.33
CA LEU A 155 -16.81 -0.96 -4.64
C LEU A 155 -17.62 0.32 -4.88
N ILE A 156 -17.01 1.49 -4.69
CA ILE A 156 -17.65 2.80 -4.92
C ILE A 156 -18.12 2.91 -6.38
N THR A 157 -17.25 2.56 -7.34
CA THR A 157 -17.57 2.63 -8.76
C THR A 157 -18.73 1.69 -9.12
N THR A 158 -18.74 0.48 -8.58
CA THR A 158 -19.82 -0.50 -8.78
C THR A 158 -21.14 0.03 -8.24
N LEU A 159 -21.14 0.55 -7.02
CA LEU A 159 -22.35 1.14 -6.40
C LEU A 159 -22.89 2.30 -7.23
N VAL A 160 -22.01 3.20 -7.68
CA VAL A 160 -22.42 4.31 -8.55
C VAL A 160 -23.02 3.81 -9.86
N ILE A 161 -22.36 2.89 -10.55
CA ILE A 161 -22.88 2.34 -11.82
C ILE A 161 -24.25 1.70 -11.59
N LEU A 162 -24.43 0.95 -10.51
CA LEU A 162 -25.71 0.34 -10.16
C LEU A 162 -26.80 1.36 -9.85
N ILE A 163 -26.53 2.30 -8.92
CA ILE A 163 -27.49 3.32 -8.50
C ILE A 163 -28.08 4.05 -9.70
N VAL A 164 -27.25 4.30 -10.72
CA VAL A 164 -27.72 5.08 -11.86
C VAL A 164 -28.15 4.26 -13.07
N SER A 165 -27.50 3.13 -13.36
CA SER A 165 -27.87 2.30 -14.52
C SER A 165 -29.08 1.42 -14.24
N LEU A 166 -29.26 0.96 -12.99
CA LEU A 166 -30.34 0.05 -12.63
C LEU A 166 -31.72 0.69 -12.90
N PRO A 167 -32.06 1.91 -12.43
CA PRO A 167 -33.38 2.51 -12.72
C PRO A 167 -33.62 2.72 -14.23
N TYR A 168 -32.56 3.04 -14.98
CA TYR A 168 -32.66 3.27 -16.41
C TYR A 168 -32.88 1.96 -17.20
N HIS A 169 -32.30 0.85 -16.75
CA HIS A 169 -32.37 -0.45 -17.43
C HIS A 169 -33.43 -1.40 -16.88
N LEU A 170 -33.91 -1.20 -15.65
CA LEU A 170 -34.88 -2.06 -14.99
C LEU A 170 -36.17 -2.25 -15.81
N PRO A 171 -36.78 -1.22 -16.43
CA PRO A 171 -37.96 -1.44 -17.28
C PRO A 171 -37.72 -2.32 -18.51
N ARG A 172 -36.48 -2.34 -19.04
CA ARG A 172 -36.11 -3.22 -20.17
C ARG A 172 -36.00 -4.67 -19.69
N LEU A 173 -35.31 -4.87 -18.57
CA LEU A 173 -35.22 -6.17 -17.92
C LEU A 173 -36.62 -6.72 -17.56
N MET A 174 -37.49 -5.91 -16.96
CA MET A 174 -38.84 -6.34 -16.60
C MET A 174 -39.66 -6.72 -17.83
N HIS A 175 -39.52 -5.95 -18.92
CA HIS A 175 -40.20 -6.24 -20.17
C HIS A 175 -39.78 -7.59 -20.76
N ASP A 176 -38.46 -7.81 -20.91
CA ASP A 176 -37.91 -9.01 -21.53
C ASP A 176 -38.09 -10.25 -20.64
N LEU A 177 -38.07 -10.07 -19.32
CA LEU A 177 -38.42 -11.13 -18.36
C LEU A 177 -39.91 -11.47 -18.45
N GLY A 178 -40.78 -10.47 -18.63
CA GLY A 178 -42.22 -10.67 -18.83
C GLY A 178 -42.56 -11.40 -20.13
N ASP A 179 -41.73 -11.29 -21.17
CA ASP A 179 -41.86 -12.06 -22.42
C ASP A 179 -41.64 -13.57 -22.23
N LEU A 180 -41.11 -14.03 -21.09
CA LEU A 180 -41.02 -15.45 -20.75
C LEU A 180 -42.33 -16.03 -20.21
N PHE A 181 -43.28 -15.18 -19.82
CA PHE A 181 -44.53 -15.60 -19.17
C PHE A 181 -45.76 -15.41 -20.08
N PRO A 182 -46.86 -16.16 -19.84
CA PRO A 182 -48.11 -15.99 -20.57
C PRO A 182 -48.66 -14.55 -20.48
N LYS A 183 -49.36 -14.10 -21.55
CA LYS A 183 -49.83 -12.71 -21.70
C LYS A 183 -50.59 -12.13 -20.50
N HIS A 184 -51.42 -12.94 -19.83
CA HIS A 184 -52.24 -12.51 -18.70
C HIS A 184 -51.44 -12.27 -17.40
N LEU A 185 -50.19 -12.77 -17.33
CA LEU A 185 -49.34 -12.69 -16.15
C LEU A 185 -48.16 -11.72 -16.31
N ARG A 186 -47.94 -11.19 -17.51
CA ARG A 186 -46.76 -10.42 -17.92
C ARG A 186 -46.44 -9.19 -17.06
N ASN A 187 -47.43 -8.58 -16.43
CA ASN A 187 -47.25 -7.34 -15.65
C ASN A 187 -46.86 -7.57 -14.19
N VAL A 188 -47.16 -8.73 -13.62
CA VAL A 188 -46.98 -9.01 -12.18
C VAL A 188 -45.92 -10.09 -11.93
N THR A 189 -45.85 -11.10 -12.80
CA THR A 189 -44.92 -12.24 -12.64
C THR A 189 -43.43 -11.90 -12.72
N PRO A 190 -42.95 -10.90 -13.48
CA PRO A 190 -41.51 -10.58 -13.49
C PRO A 190 -41.00 -10.12 -12.11
N TYR A 191 -41.80 -9.31 -11.40
CA TYR A 191 -41.47 -8.84 -10.07
C TYR A 191 -41.52 -9.97 -9.04
N GLY A 192 -42.56 -10.82 -9.09
CA GLY A 192 -42.67 -11.99 -8.25
C GLY A 192 -41.53 -13.00 -8.48
N PHE A 193 -41.12 -13.19 -9.73
CA PHE A 193 -40.02 -14.08 -10.09
C PHE A 193 -38.67 -13.58 -9.57
N LEU A 194 -38.38 -12.29 -9.71
CA LEU A 194 -37.16 -11.71 -9.12
C LEU A 194 -37.16 -11.73 -7.60
N LEU A 195 -38.31 -11.48 -6.98
CA LEU A 195 -38.48 -11.60 -5.54
C LEU A 195 -38.23 -13.04 -5.09
N LEU A 196 -38.71 -14.03 -5.84
CA LEU A 196 -38.50 -15.45 -5.56
C LEU A 196 -37.02 -15.85 -5.72
N ILE A 197 -36.32 -15.35 -6.74
CA ILE A 197 -34.88 -15.55 -6.87
C ILE A 197 -34.14 -14.93 -5.68
N ALA A 198 -34.46 -13.69 -5.31
CA ALA A 198 -33.83 -13.04 -4.16
C ALA A 198 -34.13 -13.77 -2.84
N ALA A 199 -35.36 -14.23 -2.64
CA ALA A 199 -35.76 -15.00 -1.47
C ALA A 199 -35.09 -16.37 -1.43
N ALA A 200 -34.95 -17.06 -2.56
CA ALA A 200 -34.24 -18.33 -2.66
C ALA A 200 -32.75 -18.16 -2.33
N LEU A 201 -32.10 -17.13 -2.90
CA LEU A 201 -30.72 -16.79 -2.58
C LEU A 201 -30.56 -16.51 -1.07
N PHE A 202 -31.43 -15.66 -0.50
CA PHE A 202 -31.43 -15.38 0.93
C PHE A 202 -31.62 -16.65 1.78
N ALA A 203 -32.55 -17.54 1.40
CA ALA A 203 -32.80 -18.80 2.08
C ALA A 203 -31.59 -19.75 2.05
N THR A 204 -30.77 -19.70 0.99
CA THR A 204 -29.50 -20.45 0.92
C THR A 204 -28.36 -19.82 1.74
N GLY A 205 -28.65 -18.76 2.48
CA GLY A 205 -27.67 -18.06 3.31
C GLY A 205 -26.82 -17.06 2.55
N THR A 206 -27.24 -16.56 1.37
CA THR A 206 -26.52 -15.45 0.71
C THR A 206 -26.90 -14.12 1.36
N GLY A 207 -25.90 -13.29 1.61
CA GLY A 207 -26.02 -11.99 2.23
C GLY A 207 -26.41 -10.86 1.26
N PRO A 208 -26.60 -9.65 1.81
CA PRO A 208 -27.10 -8.48 1.09
C PRO A 208 -26.17 -8.00 -0.04
N LEU A 209 -24.85 -8.17 0.04
CA LEU A 209 -23.94 -7.77 -1.03
C LEU A 209 -24.22 -8.56 -2.32
N VAL A 210 -24.47 -9.86 -2.20
CA VAL A 210 -24.80 -10.70 -3.36
C VAL A 210 -26.16 -10.29 -3.93
N ILE A 211 -27.15 -10.07 -3.08
CA ILE A 211 -28.54 -9.77 -3.49
C ILE A 211 -28.69 -8.36 -4.08
N PHE A 212 -28.03 -7.35 -3.51
CA PHE A 212 -28.22 -5.95 -3.89
C PHE A 212 -27.11 -5.38 -4.78
N ILE A 213 -25.96 -6.04 -4.87
CA ILE A 213 -24.84 -5.58 -5.72
C ILE A 213 -24.57 -6.58 -6.83
N VAL A 214 -24.26 -7.84 -6.51
CA VAL A 214 -23.87 -8.83 -7.53
C VAL A 214 -25.05 -9.15 -8.45
N LEU A 215 -26.17 -9.61 -7.91
CA LEU A 215 -27.33 -10.04 -8.70
C LEU A 215 -27.83 -8.93 -9.65
N PRO A 216 -28.06 -7.68 -9.22
CA PRO A 216 -28.47 -6.62 -10.12
C PRO A 216 -27.42 -6.32 -11.20
N SER A 217 -26.12 -6.39 -10.86
CA SER A 217 -25.02 -6.20 -11.82
C SER A 217 -25.08 -7.25 -12.94
N LEU A 218 -25.29 -8.52 -12.58
CA LEU A 218 -25.41 -9.61 -13.55
C LEU A 218 -26.66 -9.45 -14.42
N LEU A 219 -27.80 -9.10 -13.82
CA LEU A 219 -29.06 -8.93 -14.54
C LEU A 219 -29.02 -7.79 -15.57
N ILE A 220 -28.38 -6.66 -15.25
CA ILE A 220 -28.27 -5.53 -16.17
C ILE A 220 -27.11 -5.63 -17.16
N ALA A 221 -26.18 -6.58 -16.97
CA ALA A 221 -24.94 -6.70 -17.76
C ALA A 221 -25.20 -6.75 -19.28
N PHE A 222 -26.21 -7.49 -19.71
CA PHE A 222 -26.58 -7.63 -21.12
C PHE A 222 -27.09 -6.33 -21.77
N TYR A 223 -27.61 -5.41 -20.94
CA TYR A 223 -28.26 -4.19 -21.36
C TYR A 223 -27.33 -2.97 -21.38
N LEU A 224 -26.19 -3.05 -20.69
CA LEU A 224 -25.20 -1.98 -20.57
C LEU A 224 -24.34 -1.83 -21.83
N PRO A 225 -24.03 -0.61 -22.30
CA PRO A 225 -23.04 -0.39 -23.35
C PRO A 225 -21.70 -1.08 -23.03
N LYS A 226 -21.00 -1.63 -24.03
CA LYS A 226 -19.75 -2.42 -23.82
C LYS A 226 -18.70 -1.69 -22.98
N ARG A 227 -18.55 -0.38 -23.17
CA ARG A 227 -17.63 0.46 -22.38
C ARG A 227 -17.99 0.47 -20.89
N ILE A 228 -19.27 0.64 -20.58
CA ILE A 228 -19.77 0.66 -19.19
C ILE A 228 -19.72 -0.74 -18.58
N LEU A 229 -20.06 -1.77 -19.36
CA LEU A 229 -19.94 -3.15 -18.92
C LEU A 229 -18.49 -3.49 -18.56
N ALA A 230 -17.50 -3.07 -19.35
CA ALA A 230 -16.09 -3.30 -19.04
C ALA A 230 -15.68 -2.65 -17.71
N VAL A 231 -16.07 -1.38 -17.49
CA VAL A 231 -15.79 -0.67 -16.23
C VAL A 231 -16.48 -1.36 -15.05
N LEU A 232 -17.77 -1.72 -15.19
CA LEU A 232 -18.51 -2.45 -14.16
C LEU A 232 -17.89 -3.81 -13.86
N SER A 233 -17.41 -4.52 -14.90
CA SER A 233 -16.79 -5.84 -14.74
C SER A 233 -15.52 -5.74 -13.91
N VAL A 234 -14.63 -4.80 -14.26
CA VAL A 234 -13.38 -4.58 -13.52
C VAL A 234 -13.69 -4.09 -12.10
N SER A 235 -14.60 -3.12 -11.93
CA SER A 235 -14.91 -2.56 -10.63
C SER A 235 -15.58 -3.57 -9.70
N LEU A 236 -16.46 -4.42 -10.22
CA LEU A 236 -17.14 -5.46 -9.45
C LEU A 236 -16.18 -6.58 -9.05
N VAL A 237 -15.28 -6.99 -9.94
CA VAL A 237 -14.22 -7.95 -9.61
C VAL A 237 -13.30 -7.37 -8.53
N LEU A 238 -12.85 -6.12 -8.65
CA LEU A 238 -12.06 -5.45 -7.61
C LEU A 238 -12.84 -5.36 -6.28
N ALA A 239 -14.13 -5.07 -6.32
CA ALA A 239 -14.98 -5.03 -5.13
C ALA A 239 -15.07 -6.40 -4.43
N LEU A 240 -15.17 -7.50 -5.18
CA LEU A 240 -15.20 -8.86 -4.63
C LEU A 240 -13.83 -9.34 -4.14
N LEU A 241 -12.75 -8.93 -4.81
CA LEU A 241 -11.39 -9.20 -4.37
C LEU A 241 -11.06 -8.53 -3.03
N SER A 242 -11.80 -7.49 -2.63
CA SER A 242 -11.61 -6.83 -1.33
C SER A 242 -11.58 -7.83 -0.17
N PHE A 243 -12.44 -8.84 -0.16
CA PHE A 243 -12.50 -9.85 0.90
C PHE A 243 -11.23 -10.70 1.00
N ASN A 244 -10.61 -11.03 -0.15
CA ASN A 244 -9.31 -11.72 -0.17
C ASN A 244 -8.20 -10.82 0.38
N TYR A 245 -8.22 -9.53 0.04
CA TYR A 245 -7.24 -8.58 0.52
C TYR A 245 -7.42 -8.20 2.00
N LEU A 246 -8.65 -8.19 2.52
CA LEU A 246 -8.89 -8.02 3.96
C LEU A 246 -8.17 -9.11 4.76
N HIS A 247 -8.24 -10.35 4.31
CA HIS A 247 -7.53 -11.46 4.94
C HIS A 247 -6.00 -11.30 4.88
N ILE A 248 -5.44 -10.89 3.73
CA ILE A 248 -3.99 -10.64 3.62
C ILE A 248 -3.59 -9.45 4.50
N SER A 249 -4.42 -8.41 4.57
CA SER A 249 -4.16 -7.23 5.40
C SER A 249 -4.20 -7.49 6.90
N ALA A 250 -4.95 -8.51 7.34
CA ALA A 250 -4.92 -8.98 8.72
C ALA A 250 -3.51 -9.38 9.18
N ARG A 251 -2.65 -9.84 8.26
CA ARG A 251 -1.25 -10.16 8.57
C ARG A 251 -0.43 -8.95 9.00
N LEU A 252 -0.79 -7.73 8.56
CA LEU A 252 -0.12 -6.50 8.99
C LEU A 252 -0.60 -5.99 10.34
N VAL A 253 -1.83 -6.32 10.74
CA VAL A 253 -2.49 -5.75 11.93
C VAL A 253 -2.41 -6.71 13.13
N ASN A 254 -2.34 -8.02 12.89
CA ASN A 254 -2.26 -9.04 13.94
C ASN A 254 -0.80 -9.31 14.38
N ALA A 255 -0.62 -10.32 15.24
CA ALA A 255 0.66 -10.72 15.79
C ALA A 255 1.80 -10.85 14.76
N PRO A 256 1.61 -11.42 13.55
CA PRO A 256 2.67 -11.45 12.54
C PRO A 256 3.15 -10.06 12.09
N GLY A 257 2.23 -9.10 11.99
CA GLY A 257 2.53 -7.71 11.65
C GLY A 257 3.23 -7.00 12.79
N GLU A 258 2.80 -7.21 14.04
CA GLU A 258 3.49 -6.68 15.22
C GLU A 258 4.92 -7.24 15.34
N ARG A 259 5.11 -8.54 15.09
CA ARG A 259 6.41 -9.21 15.06
C ARG A 259 7.29 -8.63 13.96
N ALA A 260 6.81 -8.62 12.72
CA ALA A 260 7.53 -8.05 11.57
C ALA A 260 7.93 -6.59 11.81
N PHE A 261 7.01 -5.78 12.33
CA PHE A 261 7.28 -4.38 12.63
C PHE A 261 8.33 -4.21 13.75
N THR A 262 8.33 -5.09 14.75
CA THR A 262 9.34 -5.09 15.81
C THR A 262 10.74 -5.36 15.25
N LEU A 263 10.88 -6.36 14.37
CA LEU A 263 12.15 -6.64 13.68
C LEU A 263 12.55 -5.47 12.76
N TYR A 264 11.59 -4.89 12.04
CA TYR A 264 11.82 -3.71 11.21
C TYR A 264 12.34 -2.52 12.01
N ARG A 265 11.87 -2.30 13.24
CA ARG A 265 12.42 -1.26 14.13
C ARG A 265 13.88 -1.52 14.48
N ILE A 266 14.26 -2.77 14.77
CA ILE A 266 15.64 -3.17 15.07
C ILE A 266 16.54 -2.99 13.84
N TYR A 267 16.04 -3.39 12.66
CA TYR A 267 16.68 -3.18 11.36
C TYR A 267 16.94 -1.69 11.09
N LYS A 268 15.97 -0.82 11.40
CA LYS A 268 16.10 0.65 11.30
C LYS A 268 16.93 1.28 12.42
N GLY A 269 17.47 0.48 13.33
CA GLY A 269 18.38 0.89 14.39
C GLY A 269 17.72 1.47 15.64
N ASP A 270 16.42 1.24 15.84
CA ASP A 270 15.83 1.51 17.15
C ASP A 270 16.45 0.57 18.19
N TYR A 271 16.77 1.13 19.36
CA TYR A 271 17.32 0.42 20.50
C TYR A 271 16.73 0.96 21.82
N GLY A 272 17.12 0.37 22.94
CA GLY A 272 16.68 0.77 24.27
C GLY A 272 15.45 0.01 24.81
N PRO A 273 14.97 0.37 26.01
CA PRO A 273 14.01 -0.44 26.77
C PRO A 273 12.69 -0.73 26.05
N LYS A 274 12.21 0.23 25.25
CA LYS A 274 10.94 0.11 24.52
C LYS A 274 11.01 -0.94 23.41
N VAL A 275 12.16 -1.12 22.75
CA VAL A 275 12.30 -2.15 21.70
C VAL A 275 12.52 -3.51 22.36
N LYS A 276 13.31 -3.58 23.43
CA LYS A 276 13.51 -4.81 24.22
C LYS A 276 12.18 -5.39 24.71
N SER A 277 11.33 -4.55 25.30
CA SER A 277 10.01 -5.00 25.77
C SER A 277 9.10 -5.46 24.62
N LEU A 278 9.20 -4.86 23.42
CA LEU A 278 8.46 -5.36 22.25
C LEU A 278 8.96 -6.71 21.78
N VAL A 279 10.26 -6.97 21.82
CA VAL A 279 10.82 -8.29 21.49
C VAL A 279 10.31 -9.34 22.48
N GLU A 280 10.34 -9.04 23.77
CA GLU A 280 9.82 -9.93 24.83
C GLU A 280 8.30 -10.17 24.73
N LYS A 281 7.54 -9.14 24.35
CA LYS A 281 6.09 -9.23 24.18
C LYS A 281 5.71 -10.06 22.94
N ASN A 282 6.39 -9.83 21.82
CA ASN A 282 5.92 -10.30 20.52
C ASN A 282 6.54 -11.64 20.09
N PHE A 283 7.62 -12.07 20.74
CA PHE A 283 8.32 -13.31 20.39
C PHE A 283 8.53 -14.21 21.60
N GLY A 284 8.41 -15.52 21.40
CA GLY A 284 8.79 -16.51 22.39
C GLY A 284 10.31 -16.51 22.65
N LYS A 285 10.72 -17.06 23.80
CA LYS A 285 12.15 -17.20 24.15
C LYS A 285 12.90 -18.15 23.21
N GLY A 286 12.20 -19.12 22.62
CA GLY A 286 12.79 -20.18 21.80
C GLY A 286 12.67 -19.99 20.29
N GLU A 287 12.86 -18.77 19.83
CA GLU A 287 12.75 -18.42 18.41
C GLU A 287 14.00 -17.74 17.90
N TYR A 288 14.46 -18.13 16.71
CA TYR A 288 15.65 -17.55 16.08
C TYR A 288 15.60 -16.01 15.98
N ALA A 289 14.48 -15.46 15.50
CA ALA A 289 14.30 -14.02 15.36
C ALA A 289 14.40 -13.27 16.70
N SER A 290 13.90 -13.89 17.78
CA SER A 290 13.96 -13.33 19.14
C SER A 290 15.39 -13.36 19.68
N SER A 291 16.07 -14.49 19.56
CA SER A 291 17.47 -14.64 20.00
C SER A 291 18.42 -13.70 19.25
N LEU A 292 18.30 -13.59 17.92
CA LEU A 292 19.08 -12.65 17.14
C LEU A 292 18.76 -11.18 17.50
N SER A 293 17.49 -10.86 17.70
CA SER A 293 17.07 -9.52 18.12
C SER A 293 17.65 -9.13 19.49
N ARG A 294 17.55 -10.04 20.47
CA ARG A 294 18.10 -9.82 21.81
C ARG A 294 19.62 -9.72 21.80
N SER A 295 20.31 -10.54 21.02
CA SER A 295 21.77 -10.47 20.92
C SER A 295 22.25 -9.13 20.37
N LEU A 296 21.63 -8.63 19.30
CA LEU A 296 21.95 -7.32 18.73
C LEU A 296 21.65 -6.19 19.72
N LEU A 297 20.50 -6.23 20.41
CA LEU A 297 20.16 -5.23 21.42
C LEU A 297 21.16 -5.23 22.59
N LYS A 298 21.59 -6.40 23.05
CA LYS A 298 22.60 -6.54 24.11
C LYS A 298 23.99 -6.07 23.66
N ARG A 299 24.40 -6.41 22.43
CA ARG A 299 25.64 -5.91 21.83
C ARG A 299 25.65 -4.38 21.76
N ARG A 300 24.51 -3.77 21.37
CA ARG A 300 24.32 -2.31 21.38
C ARG A 300 24.35 -1.68 22.77
N ASP A 301 24.02 -2.44 23.83
CA ASP A 301 24.19 -1.99 25.22
C ASP A 301 25.62 -2.18 25.76
N GLY A 302 26.50 -2.84 25.00
CA GLY A 302 27.82 -3.28 25.45
C GLY A 302 27.82 -4.59 26.28
N ASP A 303 26.68 -5.27 26.43
CA ASP A 303 26.57 -6.58 27.08
C ASP A 303 26.99 -7.69 26.09
N LEU A 304 28.30 -7.77 25.82
CA LEU A 304 28.86 -8.77 24.90
C LEU A 304 28.65 -10.21 25.40
N SER A 305 28.78 -10.44 26.70
CA SER A 305 28.55 -11.77 27.31
C SER A 305 27.12 -12.24 27.09
N GLY A 306 26.13 -11.38 27.35
CA GLY A 306 24.73 -11.70 27.09
C GLY A 306 24.43 -11.87 25.59
N ALA A 307 25.08 -11.08 24.72
CA ALA A 307 24.92 -11.22 23.28
C ALA A 307 25.43 -12.58 22.77
N ILE A 308 26.57 -13.04 23.29
CA ILE A 308 27.15 -14.36 23.01
C ILE A 308 26.19 -15.48 23.44
N GLU A 309 25.61 -15.39 24.63
CA GLU A 309 24.66 -16.40 25.12
C GLU A 309 23.39 -16.48 24.25
N GLU A 310 22.82 -15.33 23.87
CA GLU A 310 21.66 -15.30 22.96
C GLU A 310 22.01 -15.87 21.57
N LEU A 311 23.20 -15.59 21.04
CA LEU A 311 23.67 -16.14 19.76
C LEU A 311 23.94 -17.64 19.82
N ARG A 312 24.48 -18.15 20.93
CA ARG A 312 24.56 -19.61 21.19
C ARG A 312 23.19 -20.26 21.20
N GLY A 313 22.19 -19.57 21.73
CA GLY A 313 20.78 -19.97 21.62
C GLY A 313 20.28 -19.95 20.17
N ALA A 314 20.58 -18.88 19.42
CA ALA A 314 20.16 -18.71 18.03
C ALA A 314 20.63 -19.87 17.12
N VAL A 315 21.89 -20.32 17.28
CA VAL A 315 22.46 -21.46 16.52
C VAL A 315 21.64 -22.74 16.70
N LYS A 316 21.00 -22.95 17.86
CA LYS A 316 20.15 -24.13 18.10
C LYS A 316 18.85 -24.10 17.29
N TYR A 317 18.37 -22.92 16.93
CA TYR A 317 17.15 -22.74 16.15
C TYR A 317 17.43 -22.67 14.65
N LYS A 318 18.58 -22.10 14.27
CA LYS A 318 19.01 -21.97 12.89
C LYS A 318 20.52 -22.14 12.79
N ASP A 319 20.93 -23.28 12.24
CA ASP A 319 22.33 -23.61 11.94
C ASP A 319 22.73 -23.04 10.57
N ASP A 320 22.88 -21.70 10.50
CA ASP A 320 23.29 -20.98 9.29
C ASP A 320 24.60 -20.20 9.47
N GLY A 321 25.33 -20.00 8.36
CA GLY A 321 26.63 -19.30 8.38
C GLY A 321 26.54 -17.87 8.92
N THR A 322 25.43 -17.17 8.68
CA THR A 322 25.22 -15.79 9.16
C THR A 322 25.18 -15.72 10.69
N THR A 323 24.56 -16.68 11.37
CA THR A 323 24.55 -16.75 12.83
C THR A 323 25.97 -16.98 13.38
N TYR A 324 26.76 -17.82 12.72
CA TYR A 324 28.16 -18.03 13.09
C TYR A 324 29.03 -16.78 12.89
N ILE A 325 28.77 -15.98 11.85
CA ILE A 325 29.44 -14.68 11.68
C ILE A 325 29.09 -13.75 12.87
N PHE A 326 27.81 -13.63 13.24
CA PHE A 326 27.42 -12.79 14.37
C PHE A 326 28.07 -13.25 15.69
N LEU A 327 28.08 -14.56 15.96
CA LEU A 327 28.71 -15.12 17.16
C LEU A 327 30.23 -14.95 17.14
N GLY A 328 30.88 -15.13 15.98
CA GLY A 328 32.30 -14.88 15.77
C GLY A 328 32.67 -13.43 16.03
N ASN A 329 31.88 -12.48 15.51
CA ASN A 329 32.06 -11.05 15.75
C ASN A 329 31.96 -10.72 17.24
N ALA A 330 30.93 -11.23 17.93
CA ALA A 330 30.77 -11.00 19.36
C ALA A 330 31.92 -11.60 20.19
N LEU A 331 32.44 -12.78 19.82
CA LEU A 331 33.63 -13.37 20.46
C LEU A 331 34.90 -12.55 20.20
N PHE A 332 35.08 -12.04 18.98
CA PHE A 332 36.22 -11.21 18.63
C PHE A 332 36.22 -9.91 19.43
N GLU A 333 35.07 -9.24 19.54
CA GLU A 333 34.89 -8.03 20.35
C GLU A 333 35.11 -8.29 21.84
N ALA A 334 34.72 -9.48 22.33
CA ALA A 334 35.01 -9.92 23.69
C ALA A 334 36.50 -10.33 23.91
N GLY A 335 37.34 -10.24 22.88
CA GLY A 335 38.77 -10.57 22.93
C GLY A 335 39.11 -12.04 22.70
N ASN A 336 38.13 -12.92 22.52
CA ASN A 336 38.33 -14.35 22.24
C ASN A 336 38.55 -14.59 20.73
N ARG A 337 39.74 -14.22 20.25
CA ARG A 337 40.09 -14.29 18.82
C ARG A 337 40.14 -15.72 18.29
N ASP A 338 40.69 -16.66 19.04
CA ASP A 338 40.74 -18.08 18.63
C ASP A 338 39.34 -18.69 18.51
N GLY A 339 38.44 -18.34 19.45
CA GLY A 339 37.04 -18.71 19.38
C GLY A 339 36.36 -18.13 18.14
N ALA A 340 36.61 -16.86 17.82
CA ALA A 340 36.08 -16.22 16.61
C ALA A 340 36.55 -16.91 15.33
N ILE A 341 37.85 -17.23 15.20
CA ILE A 341 38.42 -17.94 14.04
C ILE A 341 37.71 -19.29 13.82
N LYS A 342 37.47 -20.06 14.88
CA LYS A 342 36.74 -21.33 14.79
C LYS A 342 35.34 -21.15 14.22
N LEU A 343 34.62 -20.11 14.66
CA LEU A 343 33.27 -19.84 14.16
C LEU A 343 33.27 -19.29 12.74
N PHE A 344 34.23 -18.47 12.37
CA PHE A 344 34.37 -18.00 10.98
C PHE A 344 34.72 -19.13 10.02
N ARG A 345 35.51 -20.13 10.45
CA ARG A 345 35.71 -21.37 9.67
C ARG A 345 34.41 -22.12 9.42
N ILE A 346 33.56 -22.27 10.45
CA ILE A 346 32.24 -22.86 10.28
C ILE A 346 31.36 -22.00 9.35
N ALA A 347 31.43 -20.68 9.46
CA ALA A 347 30.67 -19.78 8.59
C ALA A 347 31.03 -19.96 7.10
N VAL A 348 32.33 -20.05 6.76
CA VAL A 348 32.77 -20.26 5.37
C VAL A 348 32.47 -21.67 4.86
N GLU A 349 32.44 -22.67 5.73
CA GLU A 349 31.97 -24.03 5.37
C GLU A 349 30.48 -24.05 5.03
N LYS A 350 29.67 -23.29 5.79
CA LYS A 350 28.21 -23.19 5.59
C LYS A 350 27.84 -22.28 4.42
N ARG A 351 28.62 -21.24 4.16
CA ARG A 351 28.42 -20.23 3.11
C ARG A 351 29.75 -19.91 2.41
N PRO A 352 30.25 -20.82 1.55
CA PRO A 352 31.52 -20.62 0.85
C PRO A 352 31.47 -19.46 -0.15
N ASP A 353 30.28 -19.02 -0.53
CA ASP A 353 29.98 -17.91 -1.43
C ASP A 353 29.70 -16.57 -0.71
N ASP A 354 29.89 -16.50 0.61
CA ASP A 354 29.72 -15.28 1.39
C ASP A 354 31.09 -14.61 1.65
N TRP A 355 31.38 -13.55 0.88
CA TRP A 355 32.65 -12.82 1.01
C TRP A 355 32.85 -12.24 2.42
N VAL A 356 31.78 -11.94 3.17
CA VAL A 356 31.87 -11.39 4.53
C VAL A 356 32.47 -12.42 5.49
N ALA A 357 32.13 -13.70 5.33
CA ALA A 357 32.67 -14.77 6.16
C ALA A 357 34.18 -14.94 5.92
N TRP A 358 34.62 -14.94 4.67
CA TRP A 358 36.03 -15.02 4.28
C TRP A 358 36.82 -13.79 4.71
N TYR A 359 36.25 -12.59 4.54
CA TYR A 359 36.86 -11.34 4.98
C TYR A 359 37.08 -11.31 6.49
N ASN A 360 36.07 -11.69 7.28
CA ASN A 360 36.22 -11.77 8.74
C ASN A 360 37.21 -12.84 9.18
N LEU A 361 37.24 -14.00 8.51
CA LEU A 361 38.25 -15.02 8.76
C LEU A 361 39.66 -14.48 8.50
N SER A 362 39.84 -13.71 7.42
CA SER A 362 41.10 -13.05 7.09
C SER A 362 41.54 -12.07 8.18
N LEU A 363 40.65 -11.15 8.56
CA LEU A 363 40.92 -10.16 9.61
C LEU A 363 41.23 -10.82 10.95
N ALA A 364 40.51 -11.89 11.32
CA ALA A 364 40.70 -12.58 12.58
C ALA A 364 42.05 -13.30 12.64
N ASN A 365 42.47 -13.97 11.55
CA ASN A 365 43.79 -14.58 11.45
C ASN A 365 44.92 -13.55 11.47
N THR A 366 44.73 -12.42 10.79
CA THR A 366 45.70 -11.31 10.79
C THR A 366 45.88 -10.72 12.19
N ALA A 367 44.79 -10.57 12.95
CA ALA A 367 44.82 -10.07 14.33
C ALA A 367 45.53 -11.00 15.34
N VAL A 368 45.77 -12.27 14.98
CA VAL A 368 46.58 -13.23 15.76
C VAL A 368 47.91 -13.57 15.09
N LEU A 369 48.32 -12.79 14.07
CA LEU A 369 49.57 -12.95 13.31
C LEU A 369 49.68 -14.24 12.48
N ASN A 370 48.56 -14.90 12.18
CA ASN A 370 48.49 -16.01 11.22
C ASN A 370 48.37 -15.47 9.79
N VAL A 371 49.39 -14.72 9.34
CA VAL A 371 49.35 -13.94 8.09
C VAL A 371 49.09 -14.80 6.86
N ASP A 372 49.65 -16.02 6.78
CA ASP A 372 49.47 -16.91 5.63
C ASP A 372 48.01 -17.39 5.46
N GLU A 373 47.34 -17.69 6.58
CA GLU A 373 45.92 -18.07 6.57
C GLU A 373 45.04 -16.86 6.29
N GLY A 374 45.41 -15.70 6.86
CA GLY A 374 44.74 -14.43 6.60
C GLY A 374 44.74 -14.06 5.12
N GLN A 375 45.92 -14.11 4.49
CA GLN A 375 46.06 -13.80 3.06
C GLN A 375 45.28 -14.79 2.18
N ARG A 376 45.31 -16.09 2.51
CA ARG A 376 44.51 -17.08 1.78
C ARG A 376 43.02 -16.78 1.86
N ALA A 377 42.50 -16.49 3.05
CA ALA A 377 41.10 -16.12 3.22
C ALA A 377 40.75 -14.80 2.52
N MET A 378 41.66 -13.82 2.48
CA MET A 378 41.44 -12.56 1.75
C MET A 378 41.32 -12.79 0.24
N ASN A 379 42.22 -13.59 -0.33
CA ASN A 379 42.18 -13.92 -1.76
C ASN A 379 40.85 -14.57 -2.14
N VAL A 380 40.34 -15.48 -1.30
CA VAL A 380 39.02 -16.09 -1.52
C VAL A 380 37.90 -15.07 -1.40
N ALA A 381 37.95 -14.14 -0.44
CA ALA A 381 36.94 -13.07 -0.33
C ALA A 381 36.90 -12.21 -1.61
N GLU A 382 38.06 -11.89 -2.19
CA GLU A 382 38.18 -11.16 -3.46
C GLU A 382 37.68 -11.98 -4.67
N GLU A 383 37.92 -13.29 -4.70
CA GLU A 383 37.42 -14.20 -5.74
C GLU A 383 35.89 -14.35 -5.70
N VAL A 384 35.31 -14.43 -4.49
CA VAL A 384 33.86 -14.56 -4.28
C VAL A 384 33.13 -13.30 -4.71
N ASP A 385 33.52 -12.13 -4.19
CA ASP A 385 32.98 -10.84 -4.62
C ASP A 385 33.92 -9.66 -4.32
N GLY A 386 34.99 -9.55 -5.09
CA GLY A 386 35.93 -8.43 -4.98
C GLY A 386 35.29 -7.06 -5.27
N SER A 387 34.16 -7.01 -5.97
CA SER A 387 33.46 -5.74 -6.23
C SER A 387 32.73 -5.22 -4.99
N ALA A 388 32.01 -6.10 -4.30
CA ALA A 388 31.34 -5.78 -3.05
C ALA A 388 32.34 -5.55 -1.91
N LEU A 389 33.41 -6.36 -1.85
CA LEU A 389 34.48 -6.17 -0.87
C LEU A 389 35.15 -4.80 -1.02
N ARG A 390 35.58 -4.42 -2.22
CA ARG A 390 36.17 -3.08 -2.46
C ARG A 390 35.19 -1.95 -2.15
N ALA A 391 33.92 -2.12 -2.51
CA ALA A 391 32.88 -1.14 -2.17
C ALA A 391 32.72 -1.00 -0.65
N TYR A 392 32.72 -2.11 0.08
CA TYR A 392 32.66 -2.15 1.53
C TYR A 392 33.90 -1.48 2.16
N GLU A 393 35.11 -1.87 1.78
CA GLU A 393 36.35 -1.28 2.29
C GLU A 393 36.44 0.22 2.01
N SER A 394 36.04 0.65 0.81
CA SER A 394 35.99 2.07 0.46
C SER A 394 34.96 2.88 1.30
N SER A 395 33.98 2.20 1.88
CA SER A 395 32.98 2.80 2.77
C SER A 395 33.43 2.84 4.24
N LEU A 396 34.48 2.09 4.59
CA LEU A 396 35.00 2.06 5.95
C LEU A 396 35.84 3.31 6.22
N PRO A 397 35.59 4.02 7.34
CA PRO A 397 36.52 5.01 7.83
C PRO A 397 37.88 4.39 8.14
N ASN A 398 38.94 5.20 8.06
CA ASN A 398 40.25 4.79 8.56
C ASN A 398 40.21 4.70 10.10
N PHE A 399 40.20 3.48 10.63
CA PHE A 399 40.17 3.22 12.08
C PHE A 399 41.56 3.27 12.76
N GLY A 400 42.55 3.93 12.15
CA GLY A 400 43.86 4.12 12.78
C GLY A 400 44.61 2.80 13.10
N GLY A 401 44.36 1.76 12.30
CA GLY A 401 44.99 0.44 12.47
C GLY A 401 44.21 -0.55 13.35
N GLU A 402 43.07 -0.17 13.93
CA GLU A 402 42.20 -1.12 14.65
C GLU A 402 41.49 -2.06 13.66
N VAL A 403 41.61 -3.37 13.90
CA VAL A 403 40.89 -4.40 13.13
C VAL A 403 39.43 -4.42 13.56
N ARG A 404 38.51 -4.16 12.63
CA ARG A 404 37.06 -4.19 12.84
C ARG A 404 36.42 -5.22 11.94
N MET A 405 35.69 -6.16 12.54
CA MET A 405 34.99 -7.20 11.78
C MET A 405 33.85 -6.59 10.97
N ALA A 406 33.66 -7.09 9.75
CA ALA A 406 32.47 -6.82 9.00
C ALA A 406 31.28 -7.49 9.69
N SER A 407 30.24 -6.71 9.98
CA SER A 407 29.01 -7.27 10.51
C SER A 407 28.02 -7.48 9.37
N PRO A 408 27.46 -8.68 9.21
CA PRO A 408 26.32 -8.84 8.33
C PRO A 408 25.18 -7.95 8.84
N GLU A 409 24.42 -7.41 7.90
CA GLU A 409 23.24 -6.62 8.21
C GLU A 409 22.17 -7.49 8.90
N PHE A 410 21.25 -6.85 9.63
CA PHE A 410 20.10 -7.58 10.16
C PHE A 410 19.33 -8.21 8.98
N PRO A 411 19.09 -9.53 8.96
CA PRO A 411 18.50 -10.19 7.80
C PRO A 411 17.09 -9.66 7.53
N ALA A 412 16.93 -8.90 6.44
CA ALA A 412 15.65 -8.33 6.02
C ALA A 412 14.60 -9.42 5.74
N GLU A 413 15.05 -10.60 5.34
CA GLU A 413 14.26 -11.80 5.10
C GLU A 413 13.46 -12.20 6.35
N LEU A 414 14.02 -12.04 7.56
CA LEU A 414 13.30 -12.36 8.80
C LEU A 414 12.04 -11.52 8.96
N ILE A 415 12.05 -10.25 8.52
CA ILE A 415 10.88 -9.37 8.54
C ILE A 415 9.80 -9.94 7.61
N ARG A 416 10.19 -10.36 6.40
CA ARG A 416 9.27 -10.94 5.40
C ARG A 416 8.72 -12.29 5.85
N GLU A 417 9.55 -13.15 6.43
CA GLU A 417 9.14 -14.44 6.99
C GLU A 417 8.05 -14.28 8.04
N GLN A 418 8.17 -13.28 8.94
CA GLN A 418 7.12 -12.99 9.91
C GLN A 418 5.79 -12.67 9.22
N LEU A 419 5.80 -11.88 8.14
CA LEU A 419 4.58 -11.52 7.40
C LEU A 419 3.96 -12.69 6.61
N MET A 420 4.70 -13.78 6.42
CA MET A 420 4.23 -14.97 5.71
C MET A 420 3.66 -16.04 6.64
N ILE A 421 3.78 -15.86 7.96
CA ILE A 421 3.17 -16.75 8.96
C ILE A 421 1.65 -16.79 8.71
N PRO A 422 1.04 -17.99 8.58
CA PRO A 422 -0.40 -18.11 8.39
C PRO A 422 -1.13 -17.50 9.58
N VAL A 423 -2.14 -16.69 9.28
CA VAL A 423 -2.97 -16.00 10.28
C VAL A 423 -4.33 -16.68 10.28
N GLU A 424 -4.81 -17.04 11.47
CA GLU A 424 -6.24 -17.36 11.63
C GLU A 424 -7.05 -16.14 11.21
N LYS A 425 -8.06 -16.37 10.36
CA LYS A 425 -8.90 -15.28 9.87
C LYS A 425 -9.44 -14.51 11.07
N PRO A 426 -9.25 -13.18 11.14
CA PRO A 426 -9.78 -12.41 12.24
C PRO A 426 -11.29 -12.63 12.34
N GLU A 427 -11.80 -12.80 13.55
CA GLU A 427 -13.23 -13.05 13.80
C GLU A 427 -14.11 -11.97 13.15
N TRP A 428 -13.66 -10.71 13.17
CA TRP A 428 -14.37 -9.60 12.52
C TRP A 428 -14.40 -9.71 10.99
N VAL A 429 -13.38 -10.30 10.33
CA VAL A 429 -13.38 -10.53 8.88
C VAL A 429 -14.41 -11.59 8.51
N GLU A 430 -14.46 -12.68 9.29
CA GLU A 430 -15.49 -13.72 9.13
C GLU A 430 -16.90 -13.17 9.45
N THR A 431 -17.01 -12.29 10.44
CA THR A 431 -18.27 -11.60 10.77
C THR A 431 -18.74 -10.74 9.59
N ILE A 432 -17.85 -9.95 8.97
CA ILE A 432 -18.20 -9.14 7.81
C ILE A 432 -18.58 -10.03 6.62
N TRP A 433 -17.87 -11.14 6.40
CA TRP A 433 -18.17 -12.11 5.35
C TRP A 433 -19.55 -12.73 5.51
N THR A 434 -19.84 -13.25 6.70
CA THR A 434 -21.13 -13.87 7.03
C THR A 434 -22.29 -12.88 6.98
N LEU A 435 -22.06 -11.64 7.46
CA LEU A 435 -23.07 -10.59 7.46
C LEU A 435 -23.39 -10.06 6.05
N LEU A 436 -22.37 -9.84 5.22
CA LEU A 436 -22.54 -9.16 3.92
C LEU A 436 -22.64 -10.12 2.74
N VAL A 437 -21.97 -11.28 2.77
CA VAL A 437 -21.77 -12.11 1.58
C VAL A 437 -22.47 -13.45 1.67
N SER A 438 -22.12 -14.31 2.63
CA SER A 438 -22.81 -15.59 2.81
C SER A 438 -22.46 -16.31 4.12
N THR A 439 -23.45 -16.99 4.71
CA THR A 439 -23.25 -18.00 5.76
C THR A 439 -23.01 -19.40 5.19
N ASN A 440 -23.13 -19.59 3.88
CA ASN A 440 -22.99 -20.89 3.23
C ASN A 440 -21.50 -21.23 3.00
N PRO A 441 -21.01 -22.38 3.50
CA PRO A 441 -19.59 -22.75 3.39
C PRO A 441 -19.11 -23.02 1.97
N PHE A 442 -20.02 -23.28 1.03
CA PHE A 442 -19.68 -23.49 -0.39
C PHE A 442 -19.48 -22.19 -1.17
N VAL A 443 -20.01 -21.07 -0.68
CA VAL A 443 -19.78 -19.75 -1.27
C VAL A 443 -18.47 -19.23 -0.71
N ARG A 444 -17.40 -19.31 -1.50
CA ARG A 444 -16.08 -18.75 -1.16
C ARG A 444 -15.77 -17.51 -2.01
N PRO A 445 -14.98 -16.55 -1.50
CA PRO A 445 -14.67 -15.32 -2.23
C PRO A 445 -14.01 -15.58 -3.59
N GLU A 446 -13.15 -16.59 -3.68
CA GLU A 446 -12.44 -16.95 -4.91
C GLU A 446 -13.41 -17.48 -5.98
N TYR A 447 -14.33 -18.38 -5.59
CA TYR A 447 -15.32 -18.96 -6.49
C TYR A 447 -16.35 -17.93 -6.95
N LEU A 448 -16.83 -17.07 -6.03
CA LEU A 448 -17.76 -16.00 -6.38
C LEU A 448 -17.12 -14.99 -7.34
N THR A 449 -15.87 -14.61 -7.08
CA THR A 449 -15.12 -13.69 -7.96
C THR A 449 -14.92 -14.28 -9.35
N LEU A 450 -14.52 -15.55 -9.42
CA LEU A 450 -14.33 -16.27 -10.69
C LEU A 450 -15.64 -16.40 -11.47
N PHE A 451 -16.73 -16.78 -10.80
CA PHE A 451 -18.05 -16.88 -11.40
C PHE A 451 -18.51 -15.54 -12.00
N VAL A 452 -18.38 -14.46 -11.23
CA VAL A 452 -18.76 -13.11 -11.68
C VAL A 452 -17.88 -12.65 -12.84
N ALA A 453 -16.57 -12.88 -12.78
CA ALA A 453 -15.64 -12.54 -13.86
C ALA A 453 -16.00 -13.28 -15.16
N LEU A 454 -16.27 -14.59 -15.08
CA LEU A 454 -16.67 -15.40 -16.23
C LEU A 454 -18.03 -14.96 -16.80
N PHE A 455 -19.02 -14.73 -15.94
CA PHE A 455 -20.34 -14.26 -16.36
C PHE A 455 -20.27 -12.90 -17.07
N MET A 456 -19.50 -11.97 -16.53
CA MET A 456 -19.28 -10.65 -17.13
C MET A 456 -18.57 -10.75 -18.49
N LEU A 457 -17.56 -11.63 -18.58
CA LEU A 457 -16.87 -11.92 -19.84
C LEU A 457 -17.84 -12.48 -20.88
N ILE A 458 -18.67 -13.46 -20.53
CA ILE A 458 -19.69 -14.02 -21.42
C ILE A 458 -20.66 -12.91 -21.87
N SER A 459 -21.15 -12.10 -20.92
CA SER A 459 -22.08 -10.98 -21.17
C SER A 459 -21.51 -9.93 -22.14
N PHE A 460 -20.19 -9.79 -22.23
CA PHE A 460 -19.52 -8.90 -23.17
C PHE A 460 -19.65 -9.36 -24.63
N PHE A 461 -19.66 -10.68 -24.86
CA PHE A 461 -19.70 -11.29 -26.19
C PHE A 461 -21.10 -11.70 -26.67
N VAL A 462 -22.10 -11.77 -25.77
CA VAL A 462 -23.48 -12.09 -26.14
C VAL A 462 -24.04 -11.07 -27.15
N LYS A 463 -24.66 -11.59 -28.23
CA LYS A 463 -25.36 -10.78 -29.24
C LYS A 463 -26.59 -10.11 -28.61
N ARG A 464 -26.72 -8.79 -28.79
CA ARG A 464 -27.75 -7.97 -28.13
C ARG A 464 -28.92 -7.58 -29.03
N SER A 465 -28.95 -8.10 -30.26
CA SER A 465 -29.94 -7.74 -31.28
C SER A 465 -31.37 -8.20 -30.95
N SER A 466 -31.53 -9.17 -30.05
CA SER A 466 -32.83 -9.69 -29.63
C SER A 466 -33.39 -9.03 -28.37
N LEU A 467 -32.63 -8.15 -27.72
CA LEU A 467 -33.02 -7.51 -26.46
C LEU A 467 -33.86 -6.25 -26.71
N SER A 468 -34.71 -5.91 -25.74
CA SER A 468 -35.45 -4.65 -25.79
C SER A 468 -34.53 -3.44 -25.69
N ILE A 469 -34.88 -2.40 -26.44
CA ILE A 469 -34.20 -1.11 -26.43
C ILE A 469 -35.12 -0.05 -25.85
N ARG A 470 -34.56 1.07 -25.40
CA ARG A 470 -35.35 2.23 -24.98
C ARG A 470 -35.30 3.28 -26.08
N CYS A 471 -36.47 3.77 -26.52
CA CYS A 471 -36.54 4.82 -27.54
C CYS A 471 -35.80 6.09 -27.06
N VAL A 472 -34.86 6.59 -27.87
CA VAL A 472 -34.07 7.80 -27.53
C VAL A 472 -34.95 9.04 -27.34
N SER A 473 -36.03 9.16 -28.12
CA SER A 473 -36.91 10.33 -28.11
C SER A 473 -37.94 10.35 -26.97
N CYS A 474 -38.66 9.26 -26.72
CA CYS A 474 -39.77 9.23 -25.75
C CYS A 474 -39.53 8.31 -24.54
N GLY A 475 -38.44 7.55 -24.51
CA GLY A 475 -38.08 6.71 -23.37
C GLY A 475 -38.91 5.43 -23.19
N ILE A 476 -39.85 5.14 -24.08
CA ILE A 476 -40.65 3.90 -24.07
C ILE A 476 -39.78 2.70 -24.48
N VAL A 477 -40.02 1.55 -23.86
CA VAL A 477 -39.34 0.29 -24.18
C VAL A 477 -39.91 -0.27 -25.48
N LYS A 478 -39.04 -0.50 -26.47
CA LYS A 478 -39.33 -1.14 -27.76
C LYS A 478 -38.72 -2.53 -27.76
N CYS A 479 -39.53 -3.55 -28.04
CA CYS A 479 -39.07 -4.91 -28.24
C CYS A 479 -39.16 -5.27 -29.74
N PRO A 480 -38.14 -5.92 -30.33
CA PRO A 480 -38.18 -6.38 -31.72
C PRO A 480 -39.40 -7.25 -32.05
N ARG A 481 -39.96 -7.97 -31.05
CA ARG A 481 -41.16 -8.81 -31.20
C ARG A 481 -42.47 -8.01 -31.25
N CYS A 482 -42.54 -6.89 -30.52
CA CYS A 482 -43.78 -6.13 -30.34
C CYS A 482 -43.91 -4.94 -31.29
N ASP A 483 -42.79 -4.37 -31.74
CA ASP A 483 -42.75 -3.21 -32.63
C ASP A 483 -41.90 -3.49 -33.88
N SER A 484 -42.37 -4.41 -34.71
CA SER A 484 -41.72 -4.81 -35.96
C SER A 484 -41.81 -3.77 -37.09
N LYS A 485 -42.66 -2.75 -36.93
CA LYS A 485 -42.96 -1.74 -37.96
C LYS A 485 -41.97 -0.58 -38.00
N GLY A 486 -41.22 -0.33 -36.93
CA GLY A 486 -40.26 0.77 -36.86
C GLY A 486 -38.93 0.41 -37.52
N LYS A 487 -38.63 1.00 -38.69
CA LYS A 487 -37.37 0.79 -39.44
C LYS A 487 -36.12 1.34 -38.72
N ASP A 488 -36.28 2.33 -37.85
CA ASP A 488 -35.15 2.90 -37.12
C ASP A 488 -34.72 2.02 -35.91
N PRO A 489 -33.43 1.68 -35.78
CA PRO A 489 -32.91 0.90 -34.66
C PRO A 489 -32.86 1.66 -33.33
N SER A 490 -33.12 2.98 -33.28
CA SER A 490 -32.95 3.79 -32.06
C SER A 490 -34.26 4.36 -31.48
N SER A 491 -35.33 4.38 -32.25
CA SER A 491 -36.63 4.95 -31.90
C SER A 491 -37.79 3.97 -32.09
N CYS A 492 -38.88 4.18 -31.34
CA CYS A 492 -40.12 3.44 -31.54
C CYS A 492 -40.81 3.88 -32.85
N SER A 493 -41.64 3.02 -33.43
CA SER A 493 -42.35 3.31 -34.67
C SER A 493 -43.15 4.62 -34.63
N THR A 494 -43.78 4.93 -33.50
CA THR A 494 -44.53 6.19 -33.31
C THR A 494 -43.62 7.42 -33.38
N CYS A 495 -42.46 7.40 -32.71
CA CYS A 495 -41.53 8.53 -32.75
C CYS A 495 -40.84 8.66 -34.12
N TRP A 496 -40.54 7.53 -34.77
CA TRP A 496 -39.99 7.51 -36.13
C TRP A 496 -40.97 8.11 -37.15
N GLN A 497 -42.25 7.74 -37.07
CA GLN A 497 -43.31 8.32 -37.91
C GLN A 497 -43.53 9.80 -37.63
N LEU A 498 -43.40 10.23 -36.36
CA LEU A 498 -43.51 11.64 -35.97
C LEU A 498 -42.38 12.51 -36.57
N SER A 499 -41.20 11.94 -36.79
CA SER A 499 -40.06 12.62 -37.43
C SER A 499 -40.07 12.60 -38.95
N GLY A 500 -40.93 11.79 -39.59
CA GLY A 500 -41.09 11.73 -41.04
C GLY A 500 -42.43 12.27 -41.52
N GLU A 501 -42.74 12.14 -42.81
CA GLU A 501 -44.02 12.54 -43.43
C GLU A 501 -45.17 11.53 -43.21
N GLY A 502 -45.11 10.73 -42.14
CA GLY A 502 -46.12 9.72 -41.84
C GLY A 502 -47.40 10.33 -41.24
N SER A 503 -48.57 9.89 -41.71
CA SER A 503 -49.85 10.27 -41.11
C SER A 503 -50.09 9.53 -39.78
N LEU A 504 -49.85 10.21 -38.66
CA LEU A 504 -50.23 9.75 -37.32
C LEU A 504 -51.59 10.32 -36.94
N ASP A 505 -52.43 9.49 -36.33
CA ASP A 505 -53.67 9.94 -35.70
C ASP A 505 -53.37 11.00 -34.62
N ARG A 506 -54.28 11.98 -34.47
CA ARG A 506 -54.12 13.14 -33.59
C ARG A 506 -53.92 12.73 -32.13
N THR A 507 -54.59 11.67 -31.66
CA THR A 507 -54.43 11.18 -30.28
C THR A 507 -53.04 10.59 -30.04
N LYS A 508 -52.57 9.73 -30.96
CA LYS A 508 -51.22 9.12 -30.91
C LYS A 508 -50.11 10.16 -31.00
N ARG A 509 -50.30 11.19 -31.83
CA ARG A 509 -49.36 12.32 -31.95
C ARG A 509 -49.24 13.08 -30.62
N ASN A 510 -50.36 13.43 -29.98
CA ASN A 510 -50.34 14.15 -28.70
C ASN A 510 -49.68 13.31 -27.59
N ALA A 511 -50.05 12.04 -27.46
CA ALA A 511 -49.44 11.13 -26.49
C ALA A 511 -47.92 10.96 -26.69
N ALA A 512 -47.45 10.90 -27.94
CA ALA A 512 -46.02 10.82 -28.26
C ALA A 512 -45.26 12.11 -27.89
N LEU A 513 -45.86 13.28 -28.10
CA LEU A 513 -45.29 14.58 -27.73
C LEU A 513 -45.21 14.74 -26.19
N GLU A 514 -46.26 14.34 -25.47
CA GLU A 514 -46.26 14.32 -24.01
C GLU A 514 -45.18 13.37 -23.46
N ALA A 515 -45.09 12.16 -24.01
CA ALA A 515 -44.05 11.20 -23.64
C ALA A 515 -42.63 11.76 -23.91
N LYS A 516 -42.43 12.46 -25.04
CA LYS A 516 -41.16 13.14 -25.35
C LYS A 516 -40.82 14.24 -24.34
N ARG A 517 -41.77 15.10 -23.97
CA ARG A 517 -41.56 16.15 -22.96
C ARG A 517 -41.28 15.56 -21.57
N GLY A 518 -42.08 14.58 -21.15
CA GLY A 518 -41.90 13.89 -19.88
C GLY A 518 -40.55 13.17 -19.80
N TRP A 519 -40.13 12.54 -20.90
CA TRP A 519 -38.82 11.90 -21.01
C TRP A 519 -37.67 12.90 -20.94
N ALA A 520 -37.75 14.02 -21.66
CA ALA A 520 -36.74 15.08 -21.61
C ALA A 520 -36.57 15.64 -20.19
N SER A 521 -37.69 15.88 -19.48
CA SER A 521 -37.68 16.34 -18.08
C SER A 521 -37.03 15.31 -17.14
N ARG A 522 -37.43 14.03 -17.23
CA ARG A 522 -36.83 12.95 -16.40
C ARG A 522 -35.34 12.77 -16.69
N LYS A 523 -34.93 12.83 -17.95
CA LYS A 523 -33.52 12.76 -18.37
C LYS A 523 -32.71 13.92 -17.77
N ALA A 524 -33.23 15.14 -17.85
CA ALA A 524 -32.60 16.32 -17.27
C ALA A 524 -32.50 16.23 -15.74
N SER A 525 -33.55 15.80 -15.05
CA SER A 525 -33.54 15.58 -13.60
C SER A 525 -32.57 14.48 -13.18
N ALA A 526 -32.56 13.35 -13.89
CA ALA A 526 -31.61 12.25 -13.63
C ALA A 526 -30.15 12.67 -13.87
N ALA A 527 -29.89 13.47 -14.91
CA ALA A 527 -28.58 14.03 -15.19
C ALA A 527 -28.12 14.99 -14.07
N LYS A 528 -29.03 15.85 -13.55
CA LYS A 528 -28.74 16.76 -12.43
C LYS A 528 -28.43 15.98 -11.15
N VAL A 529 -29.29 15.05 -10.76
CA VAL A 529 -29.14 14.25 -9.53
C VAL A 529 -27.90 13.36 -9.61
N GLY A 530 -27.72 12.61 -10.70
CA GLY A 530 -26.57 11.72 -10.84
C GLY A 530 -25.24 12.46 -10.82
N ALA A 531 -25.21 13.71 -11.27
CA ALA A 531 -24.00 14.51 -11.27
C ALA A 531 -23.72 15.26 -9.96
N ILE A 532 -24.60 15.16 -8.96
CA ILE A 532 -24.30 15.47 -7.54
C ILE A 532 -23.49 14.33 -6.93
N PHE A 533 -23.87 13.08 -7.21
CA PHE A 533 -23.22 11.91 -6.65
C PHE A 533 -21.96 11.50 -7.40
N PHE A 534 -21.86 11.78 -8.70
CA PHE A 534 -20.73 11.35 -9.52
C PHE A 534 -20.32 12.41 -10.56
N PRO A 535 -19.10 12.95 -10.49
CA PRO A 535 -18.63 13.94 -11.47
C PRO A 535 -18.58 13.30 -12.87
N GLY A 536 -19.10 14.02 -13.86
CA GLY A 536 -19.15 13.57 -15.26
C GLY A 536 -20.38 12.75 -15.66
N TRP A 537 -21.28 12.42 -14.72
CA TRP A 537 -22.45 11.57 -14.97
C TRP A 537 -23.38 12.09 -16.09
N ALA A 538 -23.71 13.38 -16.08
CA ALA A 538 -24.72 13.98 -16.96
C ALA A 538 -24.46 13.71 -18.45
N VAL A 539 -23.18 13.69 -18.85
CA VAL A 539 -22.73 13.45 -20.22
C VAL A 539 -22.48 11.94 -20.45
N TYR A 540 -21.90 11.25 -19.45
CA TYR A 540 -21.53 9.84 -19.56
C TYR A 540 -22.74 8.88 -19.66
N GLY A 541 -23.81 9.15 -18.92
CA GLY A 541 -24.99 8.27 -18.86
C GLY A 541 -25.89 8.31 -20.10
N TYR A 542 -25.74 9.33 -20.96
CA TYR A 542 -26.74 9.61 -21.99
C TYR A 542 -26.22 10.09 -23.35
N GLU A 543 -25.02 10.66 -23.46
CA GLU A 543 -24.54 11.31 -24.70
C GLU A 543 -23.33 10.61 -25.33
N GLY A 544 -22.73 9.61 -24.67
CA GLY A 544 -21.74 8.71 -25.28
C GLY A 544 -20.31 9.26 -25.41
N ASP A 545 -20.11 10.59 -25.31
CA ASP A 545 -18.79 11.23 -25.29
C ASP A 545 -18.24 11.29 -23.86
N GLY A 546 -17.42 10.29 -23.53
CA GLY A 546 -17.32 9.85 -22.14
C GLY A 546 -15.93 9.58 -21.59
N PHE A 547 -14.84 9.62 -22.37
CA PHE A 547 -13.53 9.20 -21.84
C PHE A 547 -13.03 10.09 -20.69
N LEU A 548 -13.05 11.42 -20.88
CA LEU A 548 -12.61 12.36 -19.85
C LEU A 548 -13.53 12.34 -18.61
N ASN A 549 -14.84 12.13 -18.82
CA ASN A 549 -15.80 12.02 -17.72
C ASN A 549 -15.66 10.70 -16.95
N LEU A 550 -15.35 9.61 -17.64
CA LEU A 550 -14.99 8.33 -17.04
C LEU A 550 -13.70 8.47 -16.22
N LEU A 551 -12.69 9.14 -16.77
CA LEU A 551 -11.44 9.40 -16.07
C LEU A 551 -11.67 10.23 -14.80
N LEU A 552 -12.45 11.30 -14.86
CA LEU A 552 -12.83 12.10 -13.70
C LEU A 552 -13.57 11.27 -12.65
N GLY A 553 -14.48 10.41 -13.08
CA GLY A 553 -15.20 9.49 -12.22
C GLY A 553 -14.30 8.47 -11.52
N LEU A 554 -13.33 7.90 -12.23
CA LEU A 554 -12.34 6.98 -11.66
C LEU A 554 -11.41 7.68 -10.67
N ILE A 555 -10.89 8.86 -11.02
CA ILE A 555 -10.08 9.69 -10.11
C ILE A 555 -10.87 10.04 -8.85
N TRP A 556 -12.14 10.41 -9.00
CA TRP A 556 -13.03 10.69 -7.88
C TRP A 556 -13.24 9.45 -7.00
N SER A 557 -13.50 8.28 -7.59
CA SER A 557 -13.71 7.04 -6.83
C SER A 557 -12.46 6.61 -6.06
N LEU A 558 -11.27 6.75 -6.67
CA LEU A 558 -9.98 6.50 -6.03
C LEU A 558 -9.73 7.47 -4.90
N SER A 559 -10.01 8.76 -5.11
CA SER A 559 -9.80 9.80 -4.09
C SER A 559 -10.77 9.65 -2.92
N LEU A 560 -12.02 9.29 -3.19
CA LEU A 560 -13.01 9.02 -2.16
C LEU A 560 -12.69 7.74 -1.38
N ALA A 561 -12.29 6.66 -2.07
CA ALA A 561 -11.81 5.44 -1.41
C ALA A 561 -10.60 5.74 -0.52
N TRP A 562 -9.67 6.56 -0.99
CA TRP A 562 -8.52 6.98 -0.22
C TRP A 562 -8.94 7.75 1.04
N LEU A 563 -9.82 8.75 0.90
CA LEU A 563 -10.35 9.53 2.01
C LEU A 563 -11.02 8.61 3.05
N LEU A 564 -11.93 7.74 2.63
CA LEU A 564 -12.65 6.82 3.52
C LEU A 564 -11.69 5.85 4.23
N LEU A 565 -10.75 5.26 3.48
CA LEU A 565 -9.75 4.38 4.08
C LEU A 565 -8.94 5.13 5.13
N THR A 566 -8.44 6.35 4.85
CA THR A 566 -7.68 7.12 5.84
C THR A 566 -8.45 7.50 7.09
N LEU A 567 -9.78 7.69 6.99
CA LEU A 567 -10.66 8.00 8.12
C LEU A 567 -11.02 6.77 8.95
N LEU A 568 -11.24 5.62 8.30
CA LEU A 568 -11.69 4.38 8.93
C LEU A 568 -10.52 3.56 9.50
N VAL A 569 -9.40 3.52 8.79
CA VAL A 569 -8.19 2.80 9.17
C VAL A 569 -7.01 3.68 8.80
N PRO A 570 -6.27 4.30 9.74
CA PRO A 570 -5.16 5.20 9.41
C PRO A 570 -4.02 4.44 8.72
N LEU A 571 -4.15 4.25 7.40
CA LEU A 571 -3.24 3.56 6.50
C LEU A 571 -2.57 4.62 5.62
N PRO A 572 -1.49 5.27 6.09
CA PRO A 572 -0.74 6.17 5.23
C PRO A 572 -0.15 5.37 4.05
N LEU A 573 -0.48 5.76 2.81
CA LEU A 573 0.13 5.21 1.59
C LEU A 573 1.65 5.50 1.55
N LEU A 574 2.06 6.60 2.18
CA LEU A 574 3.45 7.03 2.29
C LEU A 574 3.80 7.28 3.77
N PRO A 575 4.96 6.83 4.26
CA PRO A 575 5.29 6.85 5.70
C PRO A 575 5.56 8.24 6.29
N TRP A 576 5.45 9.33 5.51
CA TRP A 576 6.13 10.60 5.82
C TRP A 576 5.32 11.69 6.51
N LYS A 577 3.98 11.59 6.54
CA LYS A 577 3.08 12.40 7.41
C LYS A 577 1.62 12.08 7.13
N GLN A 578 0.92 11.47 8.08
CA GLN A 578 -0.50 11.13 7.96
C GLN A 578 -1.43 12.36 7.77
N SER A 579 -1.01 13.54 8.22
CA SER A 579 -1.91 14.70 8.40
C SER A 579 -2.36 15.41 7.12
N ALA A 580 -1.67 15.25 5.99
CA ALA A 580 -2.02 15.96 4.75
C ALA A 580 -2.90 15.13 3.80
N TYR A 581 -2.96 13.80 3.98
CA TYR A 581 -3.62 12.91 3.01
C TYR A 581 -5.14 13.12 2.89
N PRO A 582 -5.91 13.26 4.00
CA PRO A 582 -7.36 13.48 3.90
C PRO A 582 -7.69 14.80 3.19
N VAL A 583 -6.92 15.86 3.45
CA VAL A 583 -7.11 17.19 2.84
C VAL A 583 -6.88 17.15 1.34
N VAL A 584 -5.80 16.47 0.89
CA VAL A 584 -5.50 16.32 -0.53
C VAL A 584 -6.58 15.49 -1.23
N SER A 585 -6.98 14.35 -0.65
CA SER A 585 -8.04 13.53 -1.24
C SER A 585 -9.38 14.28 -1.33
N LEU A 586 -9.72 15.07 -0.30
CA LEU A 586 -10.93 15.88 -0.28
C LEU A 586 -10.87 16.99 -1.34
N ALA A 587 -9.73 17.65 -1.50
CA ALA A 587 -9.53 18.66 -2.53
C ALA A 587 -9.70 18.07 -3.95
N ILE A 588 -9.20 16.86 -4.20
CA ILE A 588 -9.38 16.17 -5.49
C ILE A 588 -10.85 15.82 -5.72
N VAL A 589 -11.55 15.29 -4.69
CA VAL A 589 -12.98 14.97 -4.75
C VAL A 589 -13.79 16.23 -5.12
N ILE A 590 -13.57 17.34 -4.42
CA ILE A 590 -14.23 18.63 -4.69
C ILE A 590 -13.87 19.15 -6.09
N GLY A 591 -12.58 19.10 -6.47
CA GLY A 591 -12.10 19.52 -7.78
C GLY A 591 -12.77 18.78 -8.93
N CYS A 592 -12.97 17.47 -8.80
CA CYS A 592 -13.69 16.68 -9.82
C CYS A 592 -15.14 17.15 -10.00
N HIS A 593 -15.83 17.49 -8.90
CA HIS A 593 -17.18 18.05 -8.97
C HIS A 593 -17.20 19.43 -9.62
N LEU A 594 -16.29 20.32 -9.24
CA LEU A 594 -16.18 21.67 -9.82
C LEU A 594 -15.90 21.62 -11.33
N ILE A 595 -14.96 20.78 -11.78
CA ILE A 595 -14.66 20.60 -13.20
C ILE A 595 -15.91 20.08 -13.93
N SER A 596 -16.62 19.11 -13.33
CA SER A 596 -17.84 18.55 -13.92
C SER A 596 -19.00 19.55 -13.98
N THR A 597 -19.13 20.49 -13.04
CA THR A 597 -20.18 21.52 -13.06
C THR A 597 -19.85 22.64 -14.04
N MET A 598 -18.59 23.10 -14.10
CA MET A 598 -18.17 24.13 -15.07
C MET A 598 -18.41 23.71 -16.52
N ARG A 599 -18.11 22.44 -16.86
CA ARG A 599 -18.35 21.93 -18.23
C ARG A 599 -19.83 21.84 -18.59
N ARG A 600 -20.72 21.71 -17.61
CA ARG A 600 -22.18 21.75 -17.83
C ARG A 600 -22.69 23.15 -18.15
N GLY A 601 -21.97 24.21 -17.79
CA GLY A 601 -22.34 25.59 -18.15
C GLY A 601 -22.02 25.95 -19.61
N HIS A 602 -21.21 25.12 -20.29
CA HIS A 602 -20.76 25.34 -21.68
C HIS A 602 -21.41 24.40 -22.70
N LEU A 603 -22.16 23.39 -22.25
CA LEU A 603 -22.97 22.46 -23.05
C LEU A 603 -24.45 22.79 -22.85
#